data_AF-A0A9Q0U5P1-F1
#
_entry.id   AF-A0A9Q0U5P1-F1
#
_cell.length_a   1.000
_cell.length_b   1.000
_cell.length_c   1.000
_cell.angle_alpha   90.00
_cell.angle_beta   90.00
_cell.angle_gamma   90.00
#
_symmetry.space_group_name_H-M   'P 1'
#
loop_
_entity.id
_entity.type
_entity.pdbx_description
1 polymer ?
#
loop_
_entity_poly.entity_id
_entity_poly.type
_entity_poly.pdbx_seq_one_letter_code
_entity_poly.pdbx_strand_id
1 'polypeptide(L)' 'MSHYMQVVALANQKLLGLNPEKVNVHGGAVSLGHPLGCSGARILVTLLGVLKQKHGKYGVGGVCNGGGGASAVVLELL' A
#
# COMPACT_ATOMS: atom_id res chain seq x y z
N MET A 1 -0.61 0.12 0.62
CA MET A 1 -0.74 -0.73 1.83
C MET A 1 -1.62 -1.95 1.52
N SER A 2 -1.38 -3.13 2.09
CA SER A 2 -2.20 -4.33 1.88
C SER A 2 -3.53 -4.22 2.64
N HIS A 3 -4.66 -4.35 1.96
CA HIS A 3 -6.00 -4.23 2.55
C HIS A 3 -6.69 -5.59 2.53
N TYR A 4 -6.32 -6.48 3.44
CA TYR A 4 -7.10 -7.69 3.66
C TYR A 4 -8.52 -7.34 4.17
N MET A 5 -8.64 -6.24 4.92
CA MET A 5 -9.88 -5.70 5.47
C MET A 5 -9.83 -4.15 5.47
N GLN A 6 -10.95 -3.47 5.17
CA GLN A 6 -11.00 -1.99 5.06
C GLN A 6 -10.51 -1.26 6.33
N VAL A 7 -10.80 -1.81 7.51
CA VAL A 7 -10.39 -1.20 8.79
C VAL A 7 -8.87 -1.08 8.95
N VAL A 8 -8.10 -1.98 8.33
CA VAL A 8 -6.62 -1.95 8.38
C VAL A 8 -6.11 -0.64 7.76
N ALA A 9 -6.72 -0.22 6.66
CA ALA A 9 -6.42 1.03 5.98
C ALA A 9 -6.69 2.24 6.85
N LEU A 10 -7.93 2.31 7.34
CA LEU A 10 -8.45 3.46 8.07
C LEU A 10 -7.72 3.64 9.39
N ALA A 11 -7.42 2.53 10.08
CA ALA A 11 -6.66 2.55 11.31
C ALA A 11 -5.24 3.10 11.08
N ASN A 12 -4.52 2.61 10.07
CA ASN A 12 -3.15 3.07 9.81
C ASN A 12 -3.11 4.50 9.28
N GLN A 13 -4.08 4.89 8.42
CA GLN A 13 -4.23 6.28 7.99
C GLN A 13 -4.44 7.22 9.18
N LYS A 14 -5.34 6.86 10.10
CA LYS A 14 -5.63 7.66 11.30
C LYS A 14 -4.43 7.73 12.25
N LEU A 15 -3.80 6.59 12.55
CA LEU A 15 -2.69 6.51 13.50
C LEU A 15 -1.43 7.23 12.99
N LEU A 16 -1.16 7.18 11.69
CA LEU A 16 0.02 7.78 11.07
C LEU A 16 -0.25 9.17 10.47
N GLY A 17 -1.49 9.69 10.57
CA GLY A 17 -1.87 10.99 10.02
C GLY A 17 -1.68 11.10 8.51
N LEU A 18 -1.91 10.01 7.76
CA LEU A 18 -1.65 9.98 6.32
C LEU A 18 -2.75 10.71 5.54
N ASN A 19 -2.36 11.51 4.54
CA ASN A 19 -3.30 12.13 3.62
C ASN A 19 -4.03 11.03 2.80
N PRO A 20 -5.37 10.93 2.87
CA PRO A 20 -6.15 9.94 2.13
C PRO A 20 -5.93 9.96 0.62
N GLU A 21 -5.68 11.13 0.03
CA GLU A 21 -5.47 11.29 -1.41
C GLU A 21 -4.15 10.69 -1.92
N LYS A 22 -3.23 10.34 -0.99
CA LYS A 22 -1.95 9.70 -1.32
C LYS A 22 -1.93 8.20 -1.01
N VAL A 23 -3.00 7.66 -0.45
CA VAL A 23 -3.05 6.27 0.05
C VAL A 23 -3.92 5.40 -0.87
N ASN A 24 -3.28 4.45 -1.55
CA ASN A 24 -3.90 3.53 -2.54
C ASN A 24 -4.77 4.24 -3.59
N VAL A 25 -4.17 5.21 -4.29
CA VAL A 25 -4.85 6.05 -5.30
C VAL A 25 -5.57 5.29 -6.42
N HIS A 26 -5.14 4.06 -6.70
CA HIS A 26 -5.73 3.17 -7.72
C HIS A 26 -6.53 2.02 -7.10
N GLY A 27 -6.95 2.14 -5.85
CA GLY A 27 -7.66 1.11 -5.11
C GLY A 27 -6.75 0.12 -4.35
N GLY A 28 -7.35 -0.57 -3.39
CA GLY A 28 -6.67 -1.50 -2.49
C GLY A 28 -7.06 -2.96 -2.74
N ALA A 29 -6.59 -3.87 -1.89
CA ALA A 29 -6.90 -5.30 -2.01
C ALA A 29 -8.39 -5.65 -1.76
N VAL A 30 -9.18 -4.74 -1.18
CA VAL A 30 -10.64 -4.88 -1.06
C VAL A 30 -11.33 -4.85 -2.42
N SER A 31 -10.87 -4.00 -3.34
CA SER A 31 -11.43 -3.89 -4.69
C SER A 31 -10.67 -4.73 -5.73
N LEU A 32 -9.37 -4.96 -5.52
CA LEU A 32 -8.48 -5.64 -6.47
C LEU A 32 -8.22 -7.11 -6.12
N GLY A 33 -8.72 -7.59 -4.98
CA GLY A 33 -8.44 -8.92 -4.45
C GLY A 33 -7.12 -9.02 -3.66
N HIS A 34 -7.01 -10.07 -2.85
CA HIS A 34 -5.86 -10.33 -1.98
C HIS A 34 -5.29 -11.76 -2.14
N PRO A 35 -4.59 -12.05 -3.24
CA PRO A 35 -3.80 -13.28 -3.33
C PRO A 35 -2.63 -13.19 -2.36
N LEU A 36 -2.66 -13.99 -1.27
CA LEU A 36 -1.74 -13.87 -0.12
C LEU A 36 -0.27 -13.77 -0.52
N GLY A 37 0.22 -14.68 -1.38
CA GLY A 37 1.62 -14.70 -1.82
C GLY A 37 2.01 -13.60 -2.82
N CYS A 38 1.05 -13.03 -3.54
CA CYS A 38 1.31 -12.04 -4.60
C CYS A 38 1.10 -10.59 -4.13
N SER A 39 0.34 -10.39 -3.06
CA SER A 39 -0.09 -9.05 -2.64
C SER A 39 1.05 -8.08 -2.36
N GLY A 40 2.17 -8.56 -1.81
CA GLY A 40 3.38 -7.74 -1.60
C GLY A 40 3.96 -7.21 -2.92
N ALA A 41 4.26 -8.11 -3.86
CA ALA A 41 4.78 -7.74 -5.18
C ALA A 41 3.80 -6.83 -5.93
N ARG A 42 2.51 -7.16 -5.92
CA ARG A 42 1.44 -6.35 -6.52
C ARG A 42 1.43 -4.91 -5.97
N ILE A 43 1.52 -4.73 -4.64
CA ILE A 43 1.57 -3.40 -4.02
C ILE A 43 2.74 -2.58 -4.57
N LEU A 44 3.93 -3.19 -4.65
CA LEU A 44 5.13 -2.50 -5.12
C LEU A 44 5.03 -2.15 -6.60
N VAL A 45 4.56 -3.06 -7.44
CA VAL A 45 4.36 -2.81 -8.88
C VAL A 45 3.34 -1.70 -9.11
N THR A 46 2.20 -1.72 -8.40
CA THR A 46 1.21 -0.63 -8.47
C THR A 46 1.81 0.70 -7.99
N LEU A 47 2.57 0.69 -6.89
CA LEU A 47 3.22 1.89 -6.36
C LEU A 47 4.21 2.49 -7.37
N LEU A 48 5.05 1.68 -8.00
CA LEU A 48 5.96 2.13 -9.05
C LEU A 48 5.21 2.72 -10.25
N GLY A 49 4.10 2.10 -10.67
CA GLY A 49 3.23 2.66 -11.71
C GLY A 49 2.67 4.03 -11.35
N VAL A 50 2.21 4.20 -10.09
CA VAL A 50 1.72 5.48 -9.58
C VAL A 50 2.82 6.54 -9.54
N LEU A 51 4.01 6.20 -9.03
CA LEU A 51 5.14 7.14 -8.98
C LEU A 51 5.52 7.62 -10.38
N LYS A 52 5.60 6.71 -11.36
CA LYS A 52 5.87 7.06 -12.76
C LYS A 52 4.79 7.98 -13.34
N GLN A 53 3.52 7.67 -13.12
CA GLN A 53 2.39 8.47 -13.66
C GLN A 53 2.25 9.84 -13.00
N LYS A 54 2.57 9.96 -11.72
CA LYS A 54 2.42 11.20 -10.94
C LYS A 54 3.72 11.98 -10.76
N HIS A 55 4.79 11.58 -11.46
CA HIS A 55 6.14 12.15 -11.30
C HIS A 55 6.59 12.21 -9.82
N GLY A 56 6.22 11.17 -9.06
CA GLY A 56 6.56 11.05 -7.65
C GLY A 56 7.95 10.48 -7.45
N LYS A 57 8.70 11.01 -6.46
CA LYS A 57 10.05 10.57 -6.14
C LYS A 57 10.09 9.41 -5.14
N TYR A 58 9.36 9.52 -4.04
CA TYR A 58 9.35 8.52 -2.97
C TYR A 58 7.97 7.89 -2.80
N GLY A 59 7.96 6.60 -2.50
CA GLY A 59 6.74 5.86 -2.18
C GLY A 59 6.97 4.83 -1.09
N VAL A 60 5.91 4.49 -0.36
CA VAL A 60 5.97 3.49 0.72
C VAL A 60 4.95 2.38 0.47
N GLY A 61 5.44 1.15 0.40
CA GLY A 61 4.64 -0.06 0.41
C GLY A 61 4.59 -0.64 1.83
N GLY A 62 3.42 -1.07 2.28
CA GLY A 62 3.25 -1.71 3.60
C GLY A 62 2.24 -2.85 3.54
N VAL A 63 2.48 -3.92 4.29
CA VAL A 63 1.61 -5.10 4.36
C VAL A 63 1.55 -5.63 5.79
N CYS A 64 0.36 -5.88 6.31
CA CYS A 64 0.18 -6.65 7.53
C CYS A 64 0.14 -8.15 7.20
N ASN A 65 0.50 -8.98 8.16
CA ASN A 65 0.49 -10.43 8.05
C ASN A 65 -0.19 -11.07 9.26
N GLY A 66 -0.80 -12.24 9.04
CA GLY A 66 -1.34 -13.05 10.14
C GLY A 66 -0.26 -13.35 11.17
N GLY A 67 -0.65 -13.41 12.45
CA GLY A 67 0.29 -13.54 13.57
C GLY A 67 0.75 -12.21 14.18
N GLY A 68 0.15 -11.08 13.77
CA GLY A 68 0.34 -9.77 14.43
C GLY A 68 1.50 -8.93 13.88
N GLY A 69 2.13 -9.35 12.79
CA GLY A 69 3.24 -8.63 12.16
C GLY A 69 2.81 -7.68 11.04
N ALA A 70 3.77 -6.84 10.62
CA ALA A 70 3.70 -6.06 9.40
C ALA A 70 5.11 -5.81 8.83
N SER A 71 5.18 -5.63 7.52
CA SER A 71 6.40 -5.24 6.79
C SER A 71 6.15 -3.96 6.00
N ALA A 72 7.18 -3.11 5.89
CA ALA A 72 7.14 -1.89 5.08
C ALA A 72 8.43 -1.73 4.27
N VAL A 73 8.32 -1.13 3.09
CA VAL A 73 9.42 -0.86 2.15
C VAL A 73 9.27 0.55 1.61
N VAL A 74 10.36 1.31 1.63
CA VAL A 74 10.45 2.63 0.97
C VAL A 74 11.15 2.45 -0.37
N LEU A 75 10.60 3.07 -1.42
CA LEU A 75 11.18 3.08 -2.76
C LEU A 75 11.44 4.52 -3.20
N GLU A 76 12.53 4.70 -3.93
CA GLU A 76 12.84 5.91 -4.69
C GLU A 76 12.77 5.59 -6.17
N LEU A 77 12.05 6.41 -6.93
CA LEU A 77 12.07 6.36 -8.38
C LEU A 77 13.21 7.25 -8.89
N LEU A 78 14.19 6.62 -9.56
CA LEU A 78 15.33 7.27 -10.17
C LEU A 78 15.00 7.88 -11.54
#